data_AF-A0A376L2S4-F1
#
_entry.id   AF-A0A376L2S4-F1
#
_cell.length_a   1.000
_cell.length_b   1.000
_cell.length_c   1.000
_cell.angle_alpha   90.00
_cell.angle_beta   90.00
_cell.angle_gamma   90.00
#
_symmetry.space_group_name_H-M   'P 1'
#
loop_
_entity.id
_entity.type
_entity.pdbx_description
1 polymer ?
#
loop_
_entity_poly.entity_id
_entity_poly.type
_entity_poly.pdbx_seq_one_letter_code
_entity_poly.pdbx_strand_id
1 'polypeptide(L)'
;MLDLYADWCVACKEFEKYTFSDPQVQKALADTVLLQANVTANDAQDVALLKHLNVLGLPTILFFDGQGQEHPQARVTGFMDAETFSAHLRDRQP
;
A
#
# COMPACT_ATOMS: atom_id res chain seq x y z
N MET A 1 0.22 3.28 -7.12
CA MET A 1 0.24 2.60 -5.81
C MET A 1 -1.19 2.26 -5.43
N LEU A 2 -1.43 1.02 -4.99
CA LEU A 2 -2.72 0.59 -4.47
C LEU A 2 -2.55 0.20 -2.99
N ASP A 3 -3.21 0.93 -2.10
CA ASP A 3 -3.27 0.66 -0.67
C ASP A 3 -4.54 -0.13 -0.33
N LEU A 4 -4.38 -1.34 0.21
CA LEU A 4 -5.48 -2.18 0.67
C LEU A 4 -5.67 -1.92 2.18
N TYR A 5 -6.83 -1.36 2.53
CA TYR A 5 -7.11 -0.78 3.84
C TYR A 5 -8.37 -1.37 4.49
N ALA A 6 -8.43 -1.38 5.82
CA ALA A 6 -9.66 -1.56 6.58
C ALA A 6 -9.67 -0.81 7.92
N ASP A 7 -10.84 -0.38 8.40
CA ASP A 7 -10.98 0.35 9.67
C ASP A 7 -10.55 -0.46 10.89
N TRP A 8 -10.64 -1.78 10.82
CA TRP A 8 -10.24 -2.70 11.88
C TRP A 8 -8.74 -3.07 11.82
N CYS A 9 -8.02 -2.61 10.80
CA CYS A 9 -6.59 -2.88 10.62
C CYS A 9 -5.75 -1.86 11.40
N VAL A 10 -5.19 -2.27 12.54
CA VAL A 10 -4.33 -1.41 13.38
C VAL A 10 -3.11 -0.92 12.61
N ALA A 11 -2.41 -1.82 11.90
CA ALA A 11 -1.23 -1.47 11.12
C ALA A 11 -1.51 -0.51 9.96
N CYS A 12 -2.73 -0.51 9.42
CA CYS A 12 -3.15 0.46 8.40
C CYS A 12 -3.20 1.88 9.00
N LYS A 13 -3.75 2.01 10.22
CA LYS A 13 -3.78 3.29 10.95
C LYS A 13 -2.37 3.74 11.38
N GLU A 14 -1.48 2.79 11.67
CA GLU A 14 -0.07 3.10 11.94
C GLU A 14 0.61 3.70 10.69
N PHE A 15 0.36 3.16 9.50
CA PHE A 15 0.81 3.77 8.24
C PHE A 15 0.30 5.20 8.07
N GLU A 16 -1.01 5.43 8.22
CA GLU A 16 -1.60 6.77 8.10
C GLU A 16 -0.95 7.76 9.07
N LYS A 17 -0.76 7.33 10.32
CA LYS A 17 -0.28 8.22 11.39
C LYS A 17 1.23 8.48 11.34
N TYR A 18 2.03 7.48 11.02
CA TYR A 18 3.49 7.53 11.22
C TYR A 18 4.30 7.46 9.92
N THR A 19 3.70 7.04 8.81
CA THR A 19 4.43 6.80 7.55
C THR A 19 3.93 7.71 6.43
N PHE A 20 2.65 7.65 6.06
CA PHE A 20 2.08 8.46 4.98
C PHE A 20 1.93 9.95 5.36
N SER A 21 1.88 10.26 6.65
CA SER A 21 1.90 11.63 7.16
C SER A 21 3.28 12.28 7.10
N ASP A 22 4.36 11.50 6.91
CA ASP A 22 5.72 12.01 6.88
C ASP A 22 5.99 12.81 5.59
N PRO A 23 6.49 14.06 5.67
CA PRO A 23 6.76 14.88 4.49
C PRO A 23 7.75 14.26 3.49
N GLN A 24 8.70 13.43 3.93
CA GLN A 24 9.65 12.77 3.05
C GLN A 24 8.95 11.69 2.22
N VAL A 25 8.04 10.92 2.84
CA VAL A 25 7.22 9.93 2.15
C VAL A 25 6.29 10.61 1.14
N GLN A 26 5.62 11.68 1.54
CA GLN A 26 4.76 12.46 0.64
C GLN A 26 5.53 13.01 -0.56
N LYS A 27 6.73 13.54 -0.33
CA LYS A 27 7.60 14.02 -1.40
C LYS A 27 8.05 12.90 -2.34
N ALA A 28 8.41 11.74 -1.80
CA ALA A 28 8.82 10.60 -2.59
C ALA A 28 7.67 9.97 -3.40
N LEU A 29 6.42 10.15 -2.96
CA LEU A 29 5.21 9.72 -3.66
C LEU A 29 4.60 10.82 -4.55
N ALA A 30 5.23 11.99 -4.70
CA ALA A 30 4.61 13.13 -5.40
C ALA A 30 4.17 12.82 -6.84
N ASP A 31 4.91 11.96 -7.53
CA ASP A 31 4.60 11.53 -8.90
C ASP A 31 3.86 10.17 -8.96
N THR A 32 3.32 9.71 -7.83
CA THR A 32 2.59 8.44 -7.73
C THR A 32 1.09 8.68 -7.66
N VAL A 33 0.33 8.01 -8.53
CA VAL A 33 -1.12 7.90 -8.36
C VAL A 33 -1.41 6.94 -7.21
N LEU A 34 -2.05 7.46 -6.16
CA LEU A 34 -2.54 6.67 -5.03
C LEU A 34 -4.00 6.28 -5.26
N LEU A 35 -4.25 4.97 -5.23
CA LEU A 35 -5.58 4.39 -5.11
C LEU A 35 -5.65 3.68 -3.75
N GLN A 36 -6.76 3.84 -3.04
CA GLN A 36 -7.02 3.09 -1.82
C GLN A 36 -8.28 2.24 -2.02
N ALA A 37 -8.18 0.95 -1.77
CA ALA A 37 -9.34 0.06 -1.72
C ALA A 37 -9.68 -0.19 -0.25
N ASN A 38 -10.82 0.35 0.18
CA ASN A 38 -11.36 0.11 1.50
C ASN A 38 -12.15 -1.22 1.48
N VAL A 39 -11.62 -2.24 2.14
CA VAL A 39 -12.23 -3.57 2.27
C VAL A 39 -12.78 -3.81 3.69
N THR A 40 -13.19 -2.75 4.37
CA THR A 40 -13.69 -2.81 5.76
C THR A 40 -14.90 -3.73 5.90
N ALA A 41 -15.82 -3.69 4.92
CA ALA A 41 -17.03 -4.49 4.94
C ALA A 41 -16.73 -6.00 4.82
N ASN A 42 -15.63 -6.35 4.15
CA ASN A 42 -15.19 -7.73 3.91
C ASN A 42 -16.31 -8.56 3.27
N ASP A 43 -17.01 -7.96 2.31
CA ASP A 43 -18.10 -8.60 1.58
C ASP A 43 -17.58 -9.49 0.43
N ALA A 44 -18.49 -10.04 -0.37
CA ALA A 44 -18.10 -10.93 -1.46
C ALA A 44 -17.22 -10.25 -2.53
N GLN A 45 -17.41 -8.95 -2.76
CA GLN A 45 -16.61 -8.19 -3.74
C GLN A 45 -15.21 -7.91 -3.17
N ASP A 46 -15.12 -7.50 -1.91
CA ASP A 46 -13.86 -7.31 -1.20
C ASP A 46 -13.02 -8.60 -1.19
N VAL A 47 -13.64 -9.71 -0.80
CA VAL A 47 -12.98 -11.02 -0.76
C VAL A 47 -12.53 -11.46 -2.16
N ALA A 48 -13.32 -11.18 -3.20
CA ALA A 48 -12.95 -11.48 -4.58
C ALA A 48 -11.75 -10.63 -5.03
N LEU A 49 -11.73 -9.33 -4.69
CA LEU A 49 -10.63 -8.42 -4.99
C LEU A 49 -9.33 -8.88 -4.32
N LEU A 50 -9.35 -9.17 -3.02
CA LEU A 50 -8.19 -9.61 -2.26
C LEU A 50 -7.63 -10.93 -2.82
N LYS A 51 -8.50 -11.89 -3.16
CA LYS A 51 -8.09 -13.14 -3.80
C LYS A 51 -7.49 -12.91 -5.18
N HIS A 52 -8.09 -12.06 -6.00
CA HIS A 52 -7.59 -11.73 -7.33
C HIS A 52 -6.18 -11.13 -7.28
N LEU A 53 -5.91 -10.29 -6.28
CA LEU A 53 -4.61 -9.64 -6.08
C LEU A 53 -3.61 -10.49 -5.25
N ASN A 54 -4.00 -11.70 -4.84
CA ASN A 54 -3.23 -12.57 -3.94
C ASN A 54 -2.82 -11.85 -2.63
N VAL A 55 -3.75 -11.12 -2.01
CA VAL A 55 -3.56 -10.44 -0.74
C VAL A 55 -4.08 -11.32 0.38
N LEU A 56 -3.19 -11.75 1.27
CA LEU A 56 -3.51 -12.64 2.39
C LEU A 56 -3.91 -11.88 3.67
N GLY A 57 -3.53 -10.60 3.78
CA GLY A 57 -3.79 -9.80 4.97
C GLY A 57 -3.50 -8.32 4.74
N LEU A 58 -3.92 -7.50 5.70
CA LEU A 58 -3.78 -6.04 5.67
C LEU A 58 -2.78 -5.56 6.73
N PRO A 59 -2.12 -4.40 6.52
CA PRO A 59 -2.08 -3.64 5.27
C PRO A 59 -1.32 -4.43 4.21
N THR A 60 -1.73 -4.26 2.95
CA THR A 60 -0.89 -4.62 1.80
C THR A 60 -0.87 -3.44 0.85
N ILE A 61 0.33 -3.03 0.44
CA ILE A 61 0.52 -1.98 -0.55
C ILE A 61 1.14 -2.60 -1.79
N LEU A 62 0.47 -2.41 -2.93
CA LEU A 62 0.90 -2.89 -4.23
C LEU A 62 1.40 -1.73 -5.10
N PHE A 63 2.42 -1.98 -5.90
CA PHE A 63 2.99 -1.01 -6.83
C PHE A 63 2.84 -1.52 -8.27
N PHE A 64 2.48 -0.60 -9.15
CA PHE A 64 2.24 -0.86 -10.56
C PHE A 64 2.98 0.17 -11.40
N ASP A 65 3.45 -0.21 -12.58
CA ASP A 65 4.01 0.71 -13.57
C ASP A 65 2.92 1.44 -14.37
N GLY A 66 3.34 2.32 -15.28
CA GLY A 66 2.44 3.05 -16.17
C GLY A 66 1.69 2.19 -17.20
N GLN A 67 2.01 0.90 -17.31
CA GLN A 67 1.29 -0.08 -18.13
C GLN A 67 0.31 -0.92 -17.29
N GLY A 68 0.21 -0.65 -15.98
CA GLY A 68 -0.63 -1.41 -15.06
C GLY A 68 -0.05 -2.77 -14.68
N GLN A 69 1.24 -3.03 -14.92
CA GLN A 69 1.91 -4.26 -14.50
C GLN A 69 2.36 -4.11 -13.05
N GLU A 70 2.03 -5.10 -12.22
CA GLU A 70 2.45 -5.11 -10.83
C GLU A 70 3.96 -5.39 -10.72
N HIS A 71 4.60 -4.80 -9.70
CA HIS A 71 5.95 -5.16 -9.26
C HIS A 71 5.88 -5.99 -7.96
N PRO A 72 5.86 -7.34 -8.02
CA PRO A 72 5.58 -8.16 -6.83
C PRO A 72 6.67 -8.07 -5.76
N GLN A 73 7.92 -7.81 -6.14
CA GLN A 73 9.04 -7.62 -5.22
C GLN A 73 8.93 -6.31 -4.43
N ALA A 74 8.10 -5.38 -4.88
CA ALA A 74 7.87 -4.11 -4.22
C ALA A 74 6.70 -4.15 -3.24
N ARG A 75 6.01 -5.29 -3.09
CA ARG A 75 4.89 -5.41 -2.14
C ARG A 75 5.36 -5.07 -0.74
N VAL A 76 4.53 -4.33 -0.02
CA VAL A 76 4.70 -4.08 1.41
C VAL A 76 3.56 -4.79 2.13
N THR A 77 3.91 -5.64 3.08
CA THR A 77 2.95 -6.38 3.91
C THR A 77 3.26 -6.11 5.38
N GLY A 78 2.25 -5.73 6.16
CA GLY A 78 2.46 -5.28 7.55
C GLY A 78 3.03 -3.87 7.62
N PHE A 79 3.16 -3.35 8.85
CA PHE A 79 3.60 -1.97 9.08
C PHE A 79 5.08 -1.74 8.71
N MET A 80 5.36 -0.57 8.14
CA MET A 80 6.69 -0.07 7.83
C MET A 80 6.73 1.42 8.18
N ASP A 81 7.72 1.85 8.97
CA ASP A 81 7.89 3.25 9.35
C ASP A 81 8.31 4.15 8.16
N ALA A 82 8.28 5.47 8.37
CA ALA A 82 8.60 6.47 7.35
C ALA A 82 9.99 6.30 6.72
N GLU A 83 11.01 6.01 7.53
CA GLU A 83 12.40 5.88 7.06
C GLU A 83 12.54 4.65 6.17
N THR A 84 12.06 3.49 6.65
CA THR A 84 12.13 2.22 5.93
C THR A 84 11.28 2.28 4.66
N PHE A 85 10.08 2.88 4.73
CA PHE A 85 9.20 3.03 3.56
C PHE A 85 9.79 3.98 2.52
N SER A 86 10.46 5.05 2.94
CA SER A 86 11.19 5.96 2.05
C SER A 86 12.38 5.29 1.37
N ALA A 87 13.10 4.41 2.08
CA ALA A 87 14.14 3.59 1.46
C ALA A 87 13.56 2.64 0.42
N HIS A 88 12.49 1.93 0.78
CA HIS A 88 11.76 1.05 -0.12
C HIS A 88 11.24 1.78 -1.37
N LEU A 89 10.86 3.06 -1.25
CA LEU A 89 10.44 3.90 -2.39
C LEU A 89 11.55 4.14 -3.42
N ARG A 90 12.80 4.29 -2.97
CA ARG A 90 13.94 4.57 -3.85
C ARG A 90 14.38 3.34 -4.63
N ASP A 91 14.37 2.17 -4.00
CA ASP A 91 14.81 0.91 -4.61
C ASP A 91 13.88 0.41 -5.73
N ARG A 92 12.73 1.08 -5.92
CA ARG A 92 11.77 0.85 -7.00
C ARG A 92 11.98 1.71 -8.24
N GLN A 93 12.79 2.76 -8.15
CA GLN A 93 13.04 3.62 -9.29
C GLN A 93 13.95 2.87 -10.28
N PRO A 94 13.60 2.79 -11.57
CA PRO A 94 14.49 2.24 -12.59
C PRO A 94 15.75 3.11 -12.78
#